data_AF-A0A0H5RIV1-F1
#
_entry.id   AF-A0A0H5RIV1-F1
#
_cell.length_a   1.000
_cell.length_b   1.000
_cell.length_c   1.000
_cell.angle_alpha   90.00
_cell.angle_beta   90.00
_cell.angle_gamma   90.00
#
_symmetry.space_group_name_H-M   'P 1'
#
loop_
_entity.id
_entity.type
_entity.pdbx_description
1 polymer ?
#
loop_
_entity_poly.entity_id
_entity_poly.type
_entity_poly.pdbx_seq_one_letter_code
_entity_poly.pdbx_strand_id
1 'polypeptide(L)' 'MVSGDTLWAIAERFYGDGNKYQQIADASGIANPDLIHPGQVLTIP' A
#
# COMPACT_ATOMS: atom_id res chain seq x y z
N MET A 1 -4.81 11.52 13.09
CA MET A 1 -4.50 10.24 12.43
C MET A 1 -4.05 10.58 11.03
N VAL A 2 -2.73 10.56 10.78
CA VAL A 2 -2.20 10.71 9.42
C VAL A 2 -2.40 9.35 8.75
N SER A 3 -3.34 9.27 7.82
CA SER A 3 -3.60 8.09 6.99
C SER A 3 -2.49 7.85 5.94
N GLY A 4 -1.33 8.50 6.12
CA GLY A 4 -0.24 8.62 5.15
C GLY A 4 0.99 7.76 5.46
N ASP A 5 0.96 6.84 6.42
CA ASP A 5 1.99 5.76 6.52
C ASP A 5 1.44 4.41 6.02
N THR A 6 0.42 4.48 5.16
CA THR A 6 -0.36 3.32 4.69
C THR A 6 0.05 2.95 3.26
N LEU A 7 -0.59 1.92 2.69
CA LEU A 7 -0.43 1.57 1.28
C LEU A 7 -0.68 2.76 0.36
N TRP A 8 -1.47 3.76 0.78
CA TRP A 8 -1.67 5.02 0.06
C TRP A 8 -0.37 5.77 -0.19
N ALA A 9 0.42 6.03 0.86
CA ALA A 9 1.65 6.80 0.72
C ALA A 9 2.75 6.03 -0.02
N ILE A 10 2.73 4.69 0.10
CA ILE A 10 3.56 3.83 -0.73
C ILE A 10 3.15 3.99 -2.19
N ALA A 11 1.85 3.93 -2.50
CA ALA A 11 1.35 4.14 -3.85
C ALA A 11 1.66 5.55 -4.40
N GLU A 12 1.52 6.62 -3.59
CA GLU A 12 1.94 7.97 -3.99
C GLU A 12 3.44 8.04 -4.29
N ARG A 13 4.27 7.38 -3.48
CA ARG A 13 5.73 7.39 -3.66
C ARG A 13 6.19 6.65 -4.92
N PHE A 14 5.57 5.52 -5.24
CA PHE A 14 6.00 4.67 -6.36
C PHE A 14 5.26 4.97 -7.66
N TYR A 15 4.00 5.38 -7.58
CA TYR A 15 3.15 5.63 -8.75
C TYR A 15 2.75 7.09 -8.94
N GLY A 16 3.01 7.97 -7.97
CA GLY A 16 2.52 9.35 -7.99
C GLY A 16 1.01 9.47 -7.75
N ASP A 17 0.32 8.37 -7.43
CA ASP A 17 -1.13 8.32 -7.22
C ASP A 17 -1.46 7.33 -6.10
N GLY A 18 -1.94 7.88 -4.99
CA GLY A 18 -2.30 7.09 -3.80
C GLY A 18 -3.43 6.11 -4.06
N ASN A 19 -4.31 6.36 -5.03
CA ASN A 19 -5.41 5.46 -5.37
C ASN A 19 -4.93 4.11 -5.93
N LYS A 20 -3.65 4.00 -6.32
CA LYS A 20 -3.05 2.73 -6.74
C LYS A 20 -2.68 1.81 -5.58
N TYR A 21 -2.97 2.18 -4.33
CA TYR A 21 -2.74 1.32 -3.16
C TYR A 21 -3.42 -0.05 -3.31
N GLN A 22 -4.58 -0.12 -3.97
CA GLN A 22 -5.29 -1.36 -4.22
C GLN A 22 -4.47 -2.34 -5.07
N GLN A 23 -3.72 -1.83 -6.06
CA GLN A 23 -2.86 -2.66 -6.91
C GLN A 23 -1.73 -3.30 -6.12
N ILE A 24 -1.17 -2.57 -5.15
CA ILE A 24 -0.15 -3.09 -4.24
C ILE A 24 -0.76 -4.16 -3.33
N ALA A 25 -1.97 -3.92 -2.79
CA ALA A 25 -2.67 -4.89 -1.95
C ALA A 25 -2.93 -6.20 -2.72
N ASP A 26 -3.47 -6.11 -3.93
CA ASP A 26 -3.78 -7.26 -4.77
C ASP A 26 -2.50 -8.03 -5.16
N ALA A 27 -1.45 -7.32 -5.58
CA ALA A 27 -0.17 -7.93 -5.95
C ALA A 27 0.57 -8.55 -4.75
N SER A 28 0.34 -8.03 -3.55
CA SER A 28 0.92 -8.54 -2.29
C SER A 28 0.05 -9.59 -1.61
N GLY A 29 -1.15 -9.90 -2.14
CA GLY A 29 -2.10 -10.83 -1.54
C GLY A 29 -2.69 -10.35 -0.21
N ILE A 30 -2.80 -9.04 -0.02
CA ILE A 30 -3.31 -8.43 1.22
C ILE A 30 -4.83 -8.34 1.14
N ALA A 31 -5.52 -9.17 1.92
CA ALA A 31 -6.97 -9.19 1.96
C ALA A 31 -7.59 -7.94 2.60
N ASN A 32 -6.89 -7.32 3.56
CA ASN A 32 -7.30 -6.07 4.18
C ASN A 32 -6.18 -5.03 4.07
N PRO A 33 -6.29 -4.06 3.14
CA PRO A 33 -5.29 -3.01 2.93
C PRO A 33 -4.99 -2.15 4.16
N ASP A 34 -5.93 -2.07 5.10
CA ASP A 34 -5.76 -1.33 6.36
C ASP A 34 -4.93 -2.11 7.40
N LEU A 35 -4.71 -3.40 7.18
CA LEU A 35 -3.92 -4.28 8.05
C LEU A 35 -2.56 -4.57 7.41
N ILE A 36 -1.71 -3.55 7.38
CA ILE A 36 -0.29 -3.71 7.05
C ILE A 36 0.57 -3.52 8.29
N HIS A 37 1.63 -4.31 8.40
CA HIS A 37 2.54 -4.27 9.54
C HIS A 37 3.95 -3.81 9.12
N PRO A 38 4.68 -3.08 9.98
CA PRO A 38 6.09 -2.80 9.75
C PRO A 38 6.89 -4.08 9.50
N GLY A 39 7.72 -4.09 8.44
CA GLY A 39 8.50 -5.26 8.03
C GLY A 39 7.76 -6.20 7.07
N GLN A 40 6.49 -5.96 6.77
CA GLN A 40 5.78 -6.68 5.73
C GLN A 40 6.36 -6.35 4.35
N VAL A 41 6.67 -7.38 3.57
CA VAL A 41 7.15 -7.24 2.19
C VAL A 41 5.94 -6.98 1.30
N LEU A 42 6.00 -5.91 0.52
CA LEU A 42 4.98 -5.53 -0.44
C LEU A 42 5.51 -5.70 -1.86
N THR A 43 4.68 -6.27 -2.72
CA THR A 43 4.92 -6.34 -4.15
C THR A 43 4.37 -5.08 -4.81
N ILE A 44 5.25 -4.33 -5.47
CA ILE A 44 4.88 -3.16 -6.27
C ILE A 44 5.00 -3.56 -7.75
N PRO A 45 3.88 -3.82 -8.44
CA PRO A 45 3.88 -4.16 -9.87
C PRO A 45 4.27 -3.01 -10.80
#